data_AF-A0A1V1P2V9-F1
#
_entry.id   AF-A0A1V1P2V9-F1
#
_cell.length_a   1.000
_cell.length_b   1.000
_cell.length_c   1.000
_cell.angle_alpha   90.00
_cell.angle_beta   90.00
_cell.angle_gamma   90.00
#
_symmetry.space_group_name_H-M   'P 1'
#
loop_
_entity.id
_entity.type
_entity.pdbx_description
1 polymer ?
#
loop_
_entity_poly.entity_id
_entity_poly.type
_entity_poly.pdbx_seq_one_letter_code
_entity_poly.pdbx_strand_id
1 'polypeptide(L)'
;MIRIIKESIPPEKPLLFNPEFDKLEKQFKFYIDGSIAGEDKNRRSEETIRICNLNRENLRAARKEEIETFISEILDIEHKVYVILNYLKNNNDLTRDNFHNVIELEFNPLFQKRMKAMIKIYLK
;
A
#
# COMPACT_ATOMS: atom_id res chain seq x y z
N MET A 1 -38.51 35.73 29.64
CA MET A 1 -38.49 35.14 28.29
C MET A 1 -37.04 35.18 27.80
N ILE A 2 -36.30 34.07 27.89
CA ILE A 2 -34.87 34.04 27.53
C ILE A 2 -34.76 33.72 26.04
N ARG A 3 -34.17 34.65 25.28
CA ARG A 3 -33.95 34.51 23.84
C ARG A 3 -32.60 33.80 23.65
N ILE A 4 -32.63 32.50 23.32
CA ILE A 4 -31.41 31.78 22.93
C ILE A 4 -31.02 32.26 21.53
N ILE A 5 -29.95 33.04 21.44
CA ILE A 5 -29.32 33.37 20.17
C ILE A 5 -28.64 32.09 19.71
N LYS A 6 -29.22 31.43 18.72
CA LYS A 6 -28.64 30.25 18.07
C LYS A 6 -27.54 30.75 17.14
N GLU A 7 -26.42 31.20 17.71
CA GLU A 7 -25.21 31.45 16.93
C GLU A 7 -24.86 30.14 16.21
N SER A 8 -24.67 30.21 14.90
CA SER A 8 -24.32 29.05 14.09
C SER A 8 -22.93 28.57 14.52
N ILE A 9 -22.88 27.54 15.37
CA ILE A 9 -21.62 26.86 15.70
C ILE A 9 -21.07 26.33 14.37
N PRO A 10 -19.89 26.78 13.92
CA PRO A 10 -19.30 26.24 12.70
C PRO A 10 -19.13 24.74 12.89
N PRO A 11 -19.43 23.91 11.88
CA PRO A 11 -19.33 22.47 12.00
C PRO A 11 -17.91 22.09 12.43
N GLU A 12 -17.80 21.33 13.52
CA GLU A 12 -16.51 20.86 14.03
C GLU A 12 -15.81 20.05 12.93
N LYS A 13 -14.55 20.41 12.63
CA LYS A 13 -13.72 19.63 11.72
C LYS A 13 -13.07 18.50 12.52
N PRO A 14 -13.32 17.21 12.18
CA PRO A 14 -12.74 16.11 12.93
C PRO A 14 -11.22 16.14 12.87
N LEU A 15 -10.59 16.04 14.04
CA LEU A 15 -9.14 16.09 14.18
C LEU A 15 -8.44 14.80 13.71
N LEU A 16 -9.14 13.67 13.81
CA LEU A 16 -8.66 12.34 13.45
C LEU A 16 -9.38 11.83 12.21
N PHE A 17 -8.70 11.03 11.41
CA PHE A 17 -9.35 10.25 10.36
C PHE A 17 -10.23 9.14 10.94
N ASN A 18 -11.43 8.99 10.37
CA ASN A 18 -12.30 7.87 10.60
C ASN A 18 -12.16 6.89 9.42
N PRO A 19 -11.62 5.67 9.64
CA PRO A 19 -11.40 4.71 8.56
C PRO A 19 -12.67 4.24 7.85
N GLU A 20 -13.86 4.40 8.46
CA GLU A 20 -15.14 4.01 7.85
C GLU A 20 -15.68 5.04 6.87
N PHE A 21 -15.33 6.33 7.03
CA PHE A 21 -15.89 7.42 6.25
C PHE A 21 -14.85 8.16 5.39
N ASP A 22 -13.59 8.16 5.81
CA ASP A 22 -12.52 8.88 5.13
C ASP A 22 -11.75 7.99 4.15
N LYS A 23 -11.40 8.55 2.99
CA LYS A 23 -10.51 7.90 2.01
C LYS A 23 -9.05 8.13 2.39
N LEU A 24 -8.40 7.08 2.90
CA LEU A 24 -7.07 7.16 3.52
C LEU A 24 -5.91 6.94 2.54
N GLU A 25 -6.16 6.42 1.34
CA GLU A 25 -5.13 5.93 0.42
C GLU A 25 -4.14 7.01 -0.03
N LYS A 26 -4.54 8.29 0.03
CA LYS A 26 -3.72 9.45 -0.36
C LYS A 26 -3.36 10.36 0.81
N GLN A 27 -3.67 9.94 2.03
CA GLN A 27 -3.44 10.75 3.24
C GLN A 27 -2.12 10.40 3.91
N PHE A 28 -1.54 9.24 3.58
CA PHE A 28 -0.34 8.71 4.19
C PHE A 28 0.72 8.34 3.15
N LYS A 29 1.96 8.70 3.46
CA LYS A 29 3.16 8.21 2.77
C LYS A 29 3.77 7.07 3.56
N PHE A 30 4.11 5.98 2.89
CA PHE A 30 4.78 4.82 3.50
C PHE A 30 6.26 4.81 3.14
N TYR A 31 7.11 4.50 4.12
CA TYR A 31 8.55 4.37 3.95
C TYR A 31 9.00 2.92 4.10
N ILE A 32 10.17 2.60 3.55
CA ILE A 32 10.74 1.25 3.53
C ILE A 32 11.05 0.69 4.93
N ASP A 33 11.27 1.57 5.92
CA ASP A 33 11.46 1.19 7.31
C ASP A 33 10.14 0.84 8.03
N GLY A 34 9.01 0.89 7.32
CA GLY A 34 7.66 0.66 7.84
C GLY A 34 7.03 1.88 8.51
N SER A 35 7.75 3.01 8.58
CA SER A 35 7.19 4.25 9.11
C SER A 35 6.20 4.86 8.12
N ILE A 36 5.29 5.68 8.63
CA ILE A 36 4.36 6.47 7.84
C ILE A 36 4.47 7.96 8.17
N ALA A 37 4.31 8.81 7.16
CA ALA A 37 4.15 10.25 7.33
C ALA A 37 2.81 10.71 6.75
N GLY A 38 2.39 11.87 7.22
CA GLY A 38 1.22 12.55 6.68
C GLY A 38 1.47 13.21 5.34
N GLU A 39 0.54 13.10 4.39
CA GLU A 39 0.57 13.85 3.12
C GLU A 39 -0.52 14.94 3.03
N ASP A 40 -1.40 15.06 4.04
CA ASP A 40 -2.52 15.98 3.98
C ASP A 40 -2.13 17.43 4.31
N LYS A 41 -2.75 18.39 3.60
CA LYS A 41 -2.50 19.83 3.82
C LYS A 41 -3.04 20.33 5.16
N ASN A 42 -4.03 19.64 5.73
CA ASN A 42 -4.73 20.04 6.94
C ASN A 42 -4.20 19.36 8.21
N ARG A 43 -3.07 18.65 8.14
CA ARG A 43 -2.35 18.02 9.27
C ARG A 43 -3.16 16.98 10.05
N ARG A 44 -4.32 16.57 9.55
CA ARG A 44 -5.17 15.53 10.13
C ARG A 44 -4.47 14.17 10.10
N SER A 45 -3.65 13.92 9.08
CA SER A 45 -2.84 12.69 8.98
C SER A 45 -1.75 12.67 10.04
N GLU A 46 -1.01 13.79 10.21
CA GLU A 46 0.00 13.93 11.26
C GLU A 46 -0.61 13.71 12.65
N GLU A 47 -1.77 14.31 12.88
CA GLU A 47 -2.43 14.24 14.18
C GLU A 47 -3.00 12.84 14.44
N THR A 48 -3.51 12.18 13.41
CA THR A 48 -3.90 10.77 13.48
C THR A 48 -2.70 9.87 13.78
N ILE A 49 -1.56 10.08 13.11
CA ILE A 49 -0.32 9.34 13.37
C ILE A 49 0.13 9.52 14.81
N ARG A 50 0.11 10.77 15.30
CA ARG A 50 0.57 11.14 16.64
C ARG A 50 -0.33 10.58 17.73
N ILE A 51 -1.65 10.84 17.66
CA ILE A 51 -2.61 10.44 18.68
C ILE A 51 -2.77 8.92 18.71
N CYS A 52 -2.91 8.28 17.55
CA CYS A 52 -3.05 6.82 17.48
C CYS A 52 -1.71 6.08 17.59
N ASN A 53 -0.60 6.83 17.70
CA ASN A 53 0.77 6.32 17.74
C ASN A 53 1.05 5.30 16.63
N LEU A 54 0.73 5.66 15.38
CA LEU A 54 0.78 4.74 14.24
C LEU A 54 2.20 4.33 13.81
N ASN A 55 3.23 5.01 14.34
CA ASN A 55 4.64 4.68 14.16
C ASN A 55 5.25 3.96 15.36
N ARG A 56 4.43 3.42 16.27
CA ARG A 56 4.93 2.54 17.33
C ARG A 56 5.66 1.33 16.76
N GLU A 57 6.66 0.85 17.50
CA GLU A 57 7.65 -0.11 17.04
C GLU A 57 7.06 -1.37 16.42
N ASN A 58 6.04 -1.98 17.06
CA ASN A 58 5.42 -3.20 16.56
C ASN A 58 4.67 -3.00 15.23
N LEU A 59 3.96 -1.89 15.05
CA LEU A 59 3.29 -1.58 13.77
C LEU A 59 4.30 -1.28 12.68
N ARG A 60 5.36 -0.53 13.02
CA ARG A 60 6.45 -0.24 12.08
C ARG A 60 7.14 -1.52 11.63
N ALA A 61 7.48 -2.40 12.57
CA ALA A 61 8.10 -3.69 12.27
C ALA A 61 7.21 -4.57 11.37
N ALA A 62 5.92 -4.68 11.69
CA ALA A 62 4.98 -5.45 10.88
C ALA A 62 4.86 -4.91 9.44
N ARG A 63 4.76 -3.59 9.26
CA ARG A 63 4.75 -3.00 7.91
C ARG A 63 6.06 -3.22 7.16
N LYS A 64 7.19 -3.13 7.86
CA LYS A 64 8.50 -3.39 7.28
C LYS A 64 8.62 -4.83 6.79
N GLU A 65 8.18 -5.80 7.59
CA GLU A 65 8.16 -7.22 7.22
C GLU A 65 7.33 -7.49 5.95
N GLU A 66 6.16 -6.87 5.84
CA GLU A 66 5.30 -6.95 4.63
C GLU A 66 6.00 -6.36 3.38
N ILE A 67 6.72 -5.24 3.55
CA ILE A 67 7.50 -4.61 2.48
C ILE A 67 8.69 -5.48 2.07
N GLU A 68 9.46 -5.99 3.04
CA GLU A 68 10.62 -6.86 2.80
C GLU A 68 10.20 -8.16 2.12
N THR A 69 9.08 -8.75 2.55
CA THR A 69 8.48 -9.93 1.91
C THR A 69 8.13 -9.63 0.45
N PHE A 70 7.48 -8.48 0.18
CA PHE A 70 7.15 -8.09 -1.19
C PHE A 70 8.38 -7.88 -2.07
N ILE A 71 9.41 -7.21 -1.56
CA ILE A 71 10.66 -7.01 -2.28
C ILE A 71 11.32 -8.35 -2.58
N SER A 72 11.37 -9.26 -1.60
CA SER A 72 11.93 -10.61 -1.79
C SER A 72 11.19 -11.40 -2.86
N GLU A 73 9.85 -11.30 -2.91
CA GLU A 73 9.04 -11.94 -3.96
C GLU A 73 9.34 -11.37 -5.35
N ILE A 74 9.51 -10.04 -5.48
CA ILE A 74 9.90 -9.40 -6.74
C ILE A 74 11.27 -9.88 -7.20
N LEU A 75 12.26 -9.92 -6.30
CA LEU A 75 13.62 -10.34 -6.63
C LEU A 75 13.67 -11.82 -7.08
N ASP A 76 12.88 -12.69 -6.47
CA ASP A 76 12.76 -14.09 -6.89
C ASP A 76 12.18 -14.21 -8.31
N ILE A 77 11.15 -13.43 -8.62
CA ILE A 77 10.57 -13.37 -9.98
C ILE A 77 11.59 -12.83 -10.98
N GLU A 78 12.27 -11.73 -10.67
CA GLU A 78 13.29 -11.15 -11.53
C GLU A 78 14.39 -12.16 -11.84
N HIS A 79 14.86 -12.90 -10.83
CA HIS A 79 15.86 -13.95 -10.99
C HIS A 79 15.35 -15.09 -11.88
N LYS A 80 14.11 -15.57 -11.69
CA LYS A 80 13.52 -16.61 -12.55
C LYS A 80 13.42 -16.17 -14.00
N VAL A 81 12.93 -14.94 -14.23
CA VAL A 81 12.86 -14.36 -15.58
C VAL A 81 14.24 -14.29 -16.21
N TYR A 82 15.25 -13.81 -15.47
CA TYR A 82 16.63 -13.77 -15.96
C TYR A 82 17.16 -15.14 -16.37
N VAL A 83 16.95 -16.18 -15.54
CA VAL A 83 17.37 -17.56 -15.83
C VAL A 83 16.69 -18.08 -17.10
N ILE A 84 15.38 -17.90 -17.23
CA ILE A 84 14.61 -18.38 -18.39
C ILE A 84 15.08 -17.68 -19.67
N LEU A 85 15.25 -16.35 -19.64
CA LEU A 85 15.69 -15.59 -20.81
C LEU A 85 17.08 -15.99 -21.28
N ASN A 86 18.01 -16.24 -20.36
CA ASN A 86 19.34 -16.74 -20.71
C ASN A 86 19.29 -18.15 -21.30
N TYR A 87 18.46 -19.03 -20.75
CA TYR A 87 18.26 -20.36 -21.31
C TYR A 87 17.73 -20.28 -22.75
N LEU A 88 16.67 -19.50 -23.00
CA LEU A 88 16.10 -19.32 -24.34
C LEU A 88 17.12 -18.71 -25.32
N LYS A 89 17.88 -17.72 -24.86
CA LYS A 89 18.93 -17.08 -25.67
C LYS A 89 20.01 -18.07 -26.08
N ASN A 90 20.49 -18.90 -25.14
CA ASN A 90 21.55 -19.87 -25.40
C ASN A 90 21.10 -20.99 -26.37
N ASN A 91 19.80 -21.25 -26.46
CA ASN A 91 19.23 -22.24 -27.38
C ASN A 91 18.72 -21.64 -28.70
N ASN A 92 18.90 -20.33 -28.95
CA ASN A 92 18.32 -19.60 -30.09
C ASN A 92 16.78 -19.61 -30.16
N ASP A 93 16.11 -19.86 -29.03
CA ASP A 93 14.64 -19.94 -28.91
C ASP A 93 13.99 -18.66 -28.38
N LEU A 94 14.79 -17.61 -28.15
CA LEU A 94 14.29 -16.34 -27.63
C LEU A 94 13.55 -15.55 -28.71
N THR A 95 12.22 -15.62 -28.68
CA THR A 95 11.31 -14.82 -29.51
C THR A 95 10.53 -13.81 -28.65
N ARG A 96 9.91 -12.82 -29.31
CA ARG A 96 9.05 -11.82 -28.63
C ARG A 96 7.86 -12.47 -27.92
N ASP A 97 7.31 -13.52 -28.50
CA ASP A 97 6.15 -14.25 -27.96
C ASP A 97 6.54 -15.05 -26.71
N ASN A 98 7.69 -15.72 -26.73
CA ASN A 98 8.22 -16.43 -25.56
C ASN A 98 8.56 -15.46 -24.42
N PHE A 99 9.06 -14.26 -24.73
CA PHE A 99 9.29 -13.21 -23.73
C PHE A 99 7.98 -12.77 -23.05
N HIS A 100 6.92 -12.48 -23.82
CA HIS A 100 5.61 -12.09 -23.26
C HIS A 100 5.02 -13.20 -22.37
N ASN A 101 5.07 -14.46 -22.83
CA ASN A 101 4.55 -15.58 -22.05
C ASN A 101 5.27 -15.76 -20.70
N VAL A 102 6.60 -15.58 -20.67
CA VAL A 102 7.38 -15.68 -19.43
C VAL A 102 7.00 -14.58 -18.44
N ILE A 103 6.83 -13.35 -18.93
CA ILE A 103 6.38 -12.24 -18.08
C ILE A 103 4.95 -12.49 -17.58
N GLU A 104 4.03 -12.94 -18.43
CA GLU A 104 2.65 -13.21 -18.02
C GLU A 104 2.52 -14.37 -17.02
N LEU A 105 3.27 -15.46 -17.20
CA LEU A 105 3.18 -16.62 -16.32
C LEU A 105 3.77 -16.37 -14.93
N GLU A 106 4.84 -15.58 -14.83
CA GLU A 106 5.53 -15.35 -13.54
C GLU A 106 4.99 -14.13 -12.78
N PHE A 107 4.61 -13.03 -13.46
CA PHE A 107 4.12 -11.82 -12.79
C PHE A 107 2.62 -11.83 -12.49
N ASN A 108 1.79 -12.40 -13.36
CA ASN A 108 0.33 -12.31 -13.25
C ASN A 108 -0.22 -13.04 -12.01
N PRO A 109 0.24 -14.26 -11.64
CA PRO A 109 -0.27 -14.95 -10.46
C PRO A 109 0.02 -14.21 -9.15
N LEU A 110 1.19 -13.57 -9.01
CA LEU A 110 1.54 -12.79 -7.82
C LEU A 110 0.63 -11.56 -7.69
N PHE A 111 0.42 -10.84 -8.80
CA PHE A 111 -0.45 -9.67 -8.86
C PHE A 111 -1.91 -10.05 -8.58
N GLN A 112 -2.41 -11.13 -9.18
CA GLN A 112 -3.76 -11.66 -8.98
C GLN A 112 -4.00 -12.12 -7.53
N LYS A 113 -3.03 -12.82 -6.93
CA LYS A 113 -3.12 -13.31 -5.55
C LYS A 113 -3.18 -12.14 -4.56
N ARG A 114 -2.34 -11.11 -4.74
CA ARG A 114 -2.34 -9.91 -3.89
C ARG A 114 -3.54 -9.00 -4.15
N MET A 115 -4.01 -8.84 -5.39
CA MET A 115 -5.29 -8.16 -5.68
C MET A 115 -6.46 -8.83 -4.96
N LYS A 116 -6.57 -10.16 -5.03
CA LYS A 116 -7.62 -10.90 -4.30
C LYS A 116 -7.50 -10.73 -2.79
N ALA A 117 -6.29 -10.73 -2.24
CA ALA A 117 -6.05 -10.49 -0.81
C ALA A 117 -6.47 -9.08 -0.38
N MET A 118 -6.11 -8.05 -1.18
CA MET A 118 -6.51 -6.67 -0.93
C MET A 118 -8.04 -6.51 -1.02
N ILE A 119 -8.68 -7.01 -2.08
CA ILE A 119 -10.16 -6.93 -2.25
C ILE A 119 -10.91 -7.58 -1.07
N LYS A 120 -10.37 -8.68 -0.50
CA LYS A 120 -10.99 -9.36 0.64
C LYS A 120 -10.92 -8.56 1.95
N ILE A 121 -9.99 -7.62 2.07
CA ILE A 121 -9.87 -6.69 3.21
C ILE A 121 -10.89 -5.53 3.09
N TYR A 122 -11.24 -5.12 1.86
CA TYR A 122 -12.19 -4.02 1.60
C TYR A 122 -13.67 -4.43 1.57
N LEU A 123 -13.98 -5.73 1.65
CA LEU A 123 -15.36 -6.28 1.58
C LEU A 123 -15.83 -6.94 2.88
N LYS A 124 -15.21 -6.60 4.02
CA LYS A 124 -15.68 -6.97 5.36
C LYS A 124 -15.90 -5.71 6.18
#